data_AF-A0A7C9ADH6-F1
#
_entry.id   AF-A0A7C9ADH6-F1
#
_cell.length_a   1.000
_cell.length_b   1.000
_cell.length_c   1.000
_cell.angle_alpha   90.00
_cell.angle_beta   90.00
_cell.angle_gamma   90.00
#
_symmetry.space_group_name_H-M   'P 1'
#
loop_
_entity.id
_entity.type
_entity.pdbx_description
1 polymer ?
#
loop_
_entity_poly.entity_id
_entity_poly.type
_entity_poly.pdbx_seq_one_letter_code
_entity_poly.pdbx_strand_id
1 'polypeptide(L)'
;ATDENGDSCEKMAPFVEEPVHVRRNDSFVAAFPSTEIHFTCGINFRKVPPIGCQWFFSHPFNRSFYATEIASSRTFCVYEEVEQMRDMGLIKGGSLENAIV
;
A
#
# COMPACT_ATOMS: atom_id res chain seq x y z
N ALA A 1 -4.34 -21.37 3.09
CA ALA A 1 -5.33 -21.38 2.00
C ALA A 1 -5.33 -22.80 1.47
N THR A 2 -6.48 -23.37 1.15
CA THR A 2 -6.56 -24.74 0.62
C THR A 2 -6.59 -24.66 -0.90
N ASP A 3 -5.82 -25.52 -1.56
CA ASP A 3 -5.91 -25.64 -3.02
C ASP A 3 -7.18 -26.40 -3.44
N GLU A 4 -7.33 -26.60 -4.75
CA GLU A 4 -8.43 -27.34 -5.37
C GLU A 4 -8.51 -28.82 -4.96
N ASN A 5 -7.45 -29.37 -4.35
CA ASN A 5 -7.38 -30.74 -3.84
C ASN A 5 -7.70 -30.83 -2.34
N GLY A 6 -7.92 -29.69 -1.67
CA GLY A 6 -8.17 -29.65 -0.24
C GLY A 6 -6.90 -29.80 0.60
N ASP A 7 -5.72 -29.72 -0.01
CA ASP A 7 -4.46 -29.73 0.70
C ASP A 7 -4.22 -28.36 1.34
N SER A 8 -3.84 -28.38 2.62
CA SER A 8 -3.41 -27.16 3.31
C SER A 8 -2.14 -26.68 2.63
N CYS A 9 -2.26 -25.67 1.77
CA CYS A 9 -1.10 -24.90 1.37
C CYS A 9 -0.62 -24.20 2.65
N GLU A 10 0.43 -24.77 3.28
CA GLU A 10 1.32 -23.96 4.08
C GLU A 10 1.55 -22.69 3.29
N LYS A 11 1.22 -21.56 3.91
CA LYS A 11 1.21 -20.27 3.26
C LYS A 11 2.66 -19.96 2.89
N MET A 12 3.11 -20.44 1.73
CA MET A 12 4.44 -20.17 1.21
C MET A 12 4.49 -18.66 1.02
N ALA A 13 5.08 -17.96 1.98
CA ALA A 13 5.53 -16.61 1.76
C ALA A 13 6.67 -16.76 0.75
N PRO A 14 6.54 -16.26 -0.49
CA PRO A 14 7.63 -16.33 -1.45
C PRO A 14 8.84 -15.65 -0.83
N PHE A 15 9.97 -16.37 -0.77
CA PHE A 15 11.23 -15.82 -0.32
C PHE A 15 11.91 -15.12 -1.50
N VAL A 16 12.51 -13.97 -1.24
CA VAL A 16 13.26 -13.22 -2.25
C VAL A 16 14.72 -13.68 -2.18
N GLU A 17 15.15 -14.48 -3.16
CA GLU A 17 16.53 -15.01 -3.21
C GLU A 17 17.53 -14.00 -3.80
N GLU A 18 17.08 -13.17 -4.74
CA GLU A 18 17.86 -12.12 -5.38
C GLU A 18 17.04 -10.82 -5.49
N PRO A 19 17.67 -9.63 -5.56
CA PRO A 19 16.94 -8.38 -5.69
C PRO A 19 16.07 -8.33 -6.95
N VAL A 20 14.78 -8.02 -6.77
CA VAL A 20 13.83 -7.83 -7.87
C VAL A 20 13.34 -6.38 -7.85
N HIS A 21 13.31 -5.72 -9.01
CA HIS A 21 12.79 -4.37 -9.10
C HIS A 21 12.04 -4.13 -10.41
N VAL A 22 11.03 -3.26 -10.33
CA VAL A 22 10.28 -2.78 -11.50
C VAL A 22 10.24 -1.27 -11.42
N ARG A 23 10.38 -0.60 -12.56
CA ARG A 23 10.25 0.86 -12.65
C ARG A 23 9.32 1.23 -13.78
N ARG A 24 8.43 2.19 -13.53
CA ARG A 24 7.61 2.85 -14.54
C ARG A 24 7.66 4.34 -14.29
N ASN A 25 8.19 5.09 -15.24
CA ASN A 25 8.41 6.54 -15.12
C ASN A 25 9.23 6.89 -13.85
N ASP A 26 8.65 7.68 -12.95
CA ASP A 26 9.20 8.11 -11.67
C ASP A 26 8.79 7.21 -10.49
N SER A 27 8.02 6.15 -10.75
CA SER A 27 7.58 5.18 -9.74
C SER A 27 8.39 3.89 -9.84
N PHE A 28 8.72 3.28 -8.69
CA PHE A 28 9.42 2.01 -8.63
C PHE A 28 8.92 1.15 -7.47
N VAL A 29 9.13 -0.15 -7.60
CA VAL A 29 9.01 -1.13 -6.51
C VAL A 29 10.27 -1.98 -6.54
N ALA A 30 10.86 -2.22 -5.37
CA ALA A 30 12.03 -3.08 -5.23
C ALA A 30 11.85 -4.00 -4.01
N ALA A 31 12.31 -5.23 -4.14
CA ALA A 31 12.36 -6.22 -3.09
C ALA A 31 13.79 -6.78 -3.02
N PHE A 32 14.30 -6.94 -1.80
CA PHE A 32 15.65 -7.43 -1.54
C PHE A 32 15.58 -8.66 -0.62
N PRO A 33 16.53 -9.59 -0.72
CA PRO A 33 16.64 -10.69 0.23
C PRO A 33 16.80 -10.17 1.66
N SER A 34 16.03 -10.73 2.59
CA SER A 34 16.08 -10.37 4.01
C SER A 34 15.56 -11.52 4.87
N THR A 35 16.14 -11.68 6.06
CA THR A 35 15.67 -12.65 7.07
C THR A 35 14.39 -12.20 7.77
N GLU A 36 14.10 -10.89 7.71
CA GLU A 36 12.91 -10.27 8.29
C GLU A 36 12.13 -9.46 7.25
N ILE A 37 10.81 -9.33 7.44
CA ILE A 37 9.98 -8.50 6.58
C ILE A 37 10.15 -7.04 6.99
N HIS A 38 10.64 -6.23 6.05
CA HIS A 38 10.68 -4.78 6.13
C HIS A 38 9.82 -4.19 5.03
N PHE A 39 9.06 -3.16 5.36
CA PHE A 39 8.24 -2.41 4.40
C PHE A 39 8.70 -0.97 4.36
N THR A 40 8.86 -0.43 3.16
CA THR A 40 9.17 0.98 2.94
C THR A 40 8.27 1.48 1.83
N CYS A 41 7.60 2.60 2.08
CA CYS A 41 6.73 3.25 1.09
C CYS A 41 7.03 4.74 1.04
N GLY A 42 7.21 5.26 -0.16
CA GLY A 42 7.41 6.67 -0.43
C GLY A 42 6.26 7.23 -1.26
N ILE A 43 5.80 8.42 -0.91
CA ILE A 43 4.80 9.17 -1.68
C ILE A 43 5.35 10.55 -2.06
N ASN A 44 4.86 11.13 -3.15
CA ASN A 44 5.24 12.47 -3.60
C ASN A 44 4.08 13.22 -4.27
N PHE A 45 3.25 13.88 -3.47
CA PHE A 45 2.13 14.70 -3.92
C PHE A 45 2.56 16.17 -4.11
N ARG A 46 3.29 16.45 -5.20
CA ARG A 46 3.90 17.76 -5.46
C ARG A 46 2.90 18.93 -5.50
N LYS A 47 1.65 18.67 -5.89
CA LYS A 47 0.58 19.67 -5.99
C LYS A 47 -0.27 19.81 -4.73
N VAL A 48 -0.03 18.98 -3.71
CA VAL A 48 -0.80 18.94 -2.46
C VAL A 48 0.17 19.12 -1.29
N PRO A 49 0.60 20.36 -0.99
CA PRO A 49 1.65 20.65 0.00
C PRO A 49 1.42 20.03 1.39
N PRO A 50 0.19 19.93 1.93
CA PRO A 50 -0.05 19.25 3.21
C PRO A 50 0.37 17.78 3.23
N ILE A 51 0.40 17.10 2.07
CA ILE A 51 0.87 15.72 1.94
C ILE A 51 2.34 15.73 1.50
N GLY A 52 2.69 16.44 0.43
CA GLY A 52 4.07 16.60 -0.01
C GLY A 52 4.80 15.29 -0.30
N CYS A 53 6.09 15.24 0.05
CA CYS A 53 6.95 14.08 -0.12
C CYS A 53 7.26 13.44 1.24
N GLN A 54 6.90 12.18 1.41
CA GLN A 54 7.03 11.46 2.69
C GLN A 54 7.54 10.05 2.46
N TRP A 55 8.22 9.52 3.48
CA TRP A 55 8.66 8.13 3.52
C TRP A 55 8.22 7.49 4.84
N PHE A 56 7.64 6.31 4.73
CA PHE A 56 7.29 5.45 5.84
C PHE A 56 8.18 4.21 5.82
N PHE A 57 8.68 3.83 7.00
CA PHE A 57 9.51 2.64 7.20
C PHE A 57 8.93 1.82 8.34
N SER A 58 8.78 0.52 8.13
CA SER A 58 8.39 -0.39 9.20
C SER A 58 9.59 -0.74 10.07
N HIS A 59 9.35 -0.89 11.37
CA HIS A 59 10.16 -1.77 12.22
C HIS A 59 9.85 -3.24 11.84
N PRO A 60 10.60 -4.26 12.31
CA PRO A 60 10.36 -5.65 11.90
C PRO A 60 8.87 -5.99 11.89
N PHE A 61 8.36 -6.30 10.70
CA PHE A 61 6.92 -6.28 10.45
C PHE A 61 6.26 -7.48 11.12
N ASN A 62 5.42 -7.21 12.10
CA ASN A 62 4.67 -8.23 12.83
C ASN A 62 3.20 -7.82 13.01
N ARG A 63 2.39 -8.75 13.51
CA ARG A 63 0.94 -8.54 13.71
C ARG A 63 0.63 -7.33 14.60
N SER A 64 1.41 -7.12 15.67
CA SER A 64 1.19 -6.00 16.59
C SER A 64 1.46 -4.68 15.88
N PHE A 65 2.60 -4.58 15.17
CA PHE A 65 2.95 -3.39 14.41
C PHE A 65 1.90 -3.05 13.36
N TYR A 66 1.42 -4.05 12.60
CA TYR A 66 0.35 -3.84 11.64
C TYR A 66 -0.92 -3.29 12.31
N ALA A 67 -1.33 -3.89 13.42
CA ALA A 67 -2.56 -3.50 14.12
C ALA A 67 -2.50 -2.08 14.69
N THR A 68 -1.34 -1.63 15.19
CA THR A 68 -1.20 -0.30 15.82
C THR A 68 -0.84 0.78 14.82
N GLU A 69 0.05 0.51 13.86
CA GLU A 69 0.63 1.55 12.99
C GLU A 69 -0.04 1.66 11.62
N ILE A 70 -0.70 0.61 11.12
CA ILE A 70 -1.16 0.56 9.72
C ILE A 70 -2.68 0.32 9.61
N ALA A 71 -3.24 -0.59 10.41
CA ALA A 71 -4.60 -1.11 10.20
C ALA A 71 -5.69 -0.03 10.26
N SER A 72 -5.47 1.06 10.99
CA SER A 72 -6.42 2.17 11.13
C SER A 72 -6.27 3.27 10.07
N SER A 73 -5.25 3.21 9.20
CA SER A 73 -5.03 4.18 8.13
C SER A 73 -6.18 4.12 7.11
N ARG A 74 -6.91 5.23 6.95
CA ARG A 74 -7.99 5.36 5.97
C ARG A 74 -7.43 5.75 4.59
N THR A 75 -8.11 5.30 3.53
CA THR A 75 -7.83 5.80 2.18
C THR A 75 -8.14 7.30 2.10
N PHE A 76 -7.50 7.99 1.16
CA PHE A 76 -7.76 9.41 0.92
C PHE A 76 -7.83 9.73 -0.57
N CYS A 77 -8.44 10.86 -0.91
CA CYS A 77 -8.36 11.47 -2.24
C CYS A 77 -8.17 12.98 -2.12
N VAL A 78 -7.76 13.61 -3.21
CA VAL A 78 -7.62 15.07 -3.28
C VAL A 78 -8.97 15.66 -3.65
N TYR A 79 -9.47 16.61 -2.84
CA TYR A 79 -10.80 17.21 -3.02
C TYR A 79 -11.05 17.70 -4.45
N GLU A 80 -10.07 18.40 -5.05
CA GLU A 80 -10.17 18.96 -6.40
C GLU A 80 -10.35 17.90 -7.50
N GLU A 81 -9.99 16.64 -7.23
CA GLU A 81 -10.10 15.53 -8.19
C GLU A 81 -11.43 14.76 -8.04
N VAL A 82 -12.20 15.00 -6.98
CA VAL A 82 -13.40 14.24 -6.64
C VAL A 82 -14.48 14.34 -7.71
N GLU A 83 -14.87 15.55 -8.11
CA GLU A 83 -15.93 15.75 -9.11
C GLU A 83 -15.58 15.08 -10.43
N GLN A 84 -14.34 15.26 -10.92
CA GLN A 84 -13.87 14.60 -12.14
C GLN A 84 -13.95 13.07 -12.04
N MET A 85 -13.53 12.48 -10.91
CA MET A 85 -13.60 11.03 -10.73
C MET A 85 -15.06 10.53 -10.72
N ARG A 86 -15.99 11.29 -10.14
CA ARG A 86 -17.42 10.95 -10.14
C ARG A 86 -18.03 11.03 -11.52
N ASP A 87 -17.67 12.05 -12.30
CA ASP A 87 -18.12 12.22 -13.69
C ASP A 87 -17.63 11.07 -14.59
N MET A 88 -16.44 10.53 -14.30
CA MET A 88 -15.91 9.32 -14.95
C MET A 88 -16.59 8.02 -14.48
N GLY A 89 -17.54 8.08 -13.56
CA GLY A 89 -18.23 6.92 -12.99
C GLY A 89 -17.40 6.13 -11.96
N LEU A 90 -16.31 6.72 -11.45
CA LEU A 90 -15.47 6.17 -10.38
C LEU A 90 -15.96 6.64 -9.00
N ILE A 91 -15.40 6.08 -7.94
CA ILE A 91 -15.62 6.47 -6.52
C ILE A 91 -17.10 6.64 -6.10
N LYS A 92 -18.02 5.93 -6.77
CA LYS A 92 -19.48 6.11 -6.60
C LYS A 92 -20.00 5.81 -5.18
N GLY A 93 -19.24 5.07 -4.37
CA GLY A 93 -19.54 4.79 -2.96
C GLY A 93 -18.73 5.62 -1.97
N GLY A 94 -17.93 6.59 -2.43
CA GLY A 94 -17.07 7.40 -1.58
C GLY A 94 -17.87 8.39 -0.71
N SER A 95 -17.52 8.48 0.56
CA SER A 95 -18.08 9.42 1.52
C SER A 95 -17.06 9.76 2.61
N LEU A 96 -17.35 10.79 3.43
CA LEU A 96 -16.49 11.15 4.57
C LEU A 96 -16.44 10.05 5.65
N GLU A 97 -17.36 9.08 5.61
CA GLU A 97 -17.37 7.94 6.52
C GLU A 97 -16.27 6.91 6.16
N ASN A 98 -15.86 6.85 4.89
CA ASN A 98 -14.95 5.82 4.37
C ASN A 98 -13.66 6.35 3.73
N ALA A 99 -13.53 7.66 3.55
CA ALA A 99 -12.33 8.30 3.01
C ALA A 99 -12.01 9.63 3.71
N ILE A 100 -10.72 10.00 3.70
CA ILE A 100 -10.25 11.36 4.01
C ILE A 100 -10.23 12.16 2.70
N VAL A 101 -10.69 13.41 2.72
CA VAL A 101 -10.78 14.30 1.56
C VAL A 101 -10.24 15.67 1.93
#